data_AF-A0A838TCQ9-F1
#
_entry.id   AF-A0A838TCQ9-F1
#
_cell.length_a   1.000
_cell.length_b   1.000
_cell.length_c   1.000
_cell.angle_alpha   90.00
_cell.angle_beta   90.00
_cell.angle_gamma   90.00
#
_symmetry.space_group_name_H-M   'P 1'
#
loop_
_entity.id
_entity.type
_entity.pdbx_description
1 polymer ?
#
loop_
_entity_poly.entity_id
_entity_poly.type
_entity_poly.pdbx_seq_one_letter_code
_entity_poly.pdbx_strand_id
1 'polypeptide(L)'
;MKRLLRLLLFLSLGGMACPADGAADLARATLVVYNRNAPDSVALAYFYAEARQIPDDHLIGVECPTTEEISRQDYDATIAEPLRKIFTERRWWTLRPGTDNHSPSVRENAIRFVALIRGMPLKIAGTPDYPGDEKEANPQTNQNNASVDSELAALAFYSRQISGPANNPYFQSFRPILELNEMPVMLVCRLDAPTAQTVRRMISDGISAEKTGLWGRVYVDGANNISGGLADGDQWLKSVVKDLRQVGIPTVYDTDSALFPAGFPMNDCALYYGWYAGGVTGPFNDPGFVFTPGAIAVHLHSFSANTLRSDTANWVAPLLSKGAAASLGNVYEPYLQLTAHLDLFNDRLLHGFTFAESAYMSQRVISWMNVAVGDPLYRPYAAWMQLEAKREKAPRTDWRMYHDFASKNTRREQGDYLATARKAASRAKNGPMIEDLGLSERESGNFSSAISLLAQARSFYTKSDDILRTYVEQAAALLESGNKKSALALIRSVPRLAPEAPALTLLRKMEQELNPPPPRPTPSP
;
A
#
# COMPACT_ATOMS: atom_id res chain seq x y z
N MET A 1 68.23 21.48 28.56
CA MET A 1 67.06 22.36 28.31
C MET A 1 66.09 21.70 27.34
N LYS A 2 64.94 21.26 27.87
CA LYS A 2 63.58 21.27 27.27
C LYS A 2 63.31 20.68 25.87
N ARG A 3 62.32 19.77 25.87
CA ARG A 3 61.20 19.54 24.90
C ARG A 3 61.51 18.56 23.75
N LEU A 4 60.64 17.64 23.34
CA LEU A 4 59.31 17.19 23.79
C LEU A 4 59.07 15.81 23.12
N LEU A 5 58.85 14.76 23.89
CA LEU A 5 58.52 13.41 23.37
C LEU A 5 57.04 13.41 22.95
N ARG A 6 56.75 13.26 21.65
CA ARG A 6 55.38 13.06 21.14
C ARG A 6 55.06 11.57 21.16
N LEU A 7 54.26 11.17 22.14
CA LEU A 7 53.60 9.87 22.22
C LEU A 7 52.48 9.83 21.16
N LEU A 8 52.64 9.01 20.12
CA LEU A 8 51.57 8.72 19.17
C LEU A 8 50.67 7.64 19.79
N LEU A 9 49.54 8.09 20.35
CA LEU A 9 48.44 7.22 20.75
C LEU A 9 47.75 6.73 19.47
N PHE A 10 47.94 5.47 19.11
CA PHE A 10 47.08 4.80 18.13
C PHE A 10 45.71 4.58 18.77
N LEU A 11 44.77 5.52 18.55
CA LEU A 11 43.35 5.22 18.72
C LEU A 11 42.95 4.25 17.62
N SER A 12 42.80 2.98 17.97
CA SER A 12 42.03 2.02 17.19
C SER A 12 40.57 2.52 17.15
N LEU A 13 40.21 3.23 16.09
CA LEU A 13 38.81 3.41 15.73
C LEU A 13 38.25 2.03 15.43
N GLY A 14 37.56 1.45 16.42
CA GLY A 14 36.69 0.31 16.21
C GLY A 14 35.67 0.71 15.16
N GLY A 15 35.77 0.09 13.98
CA GLY A 15 34.72 0.15 12.99
C GLY A 15 33.47 -0.45 13.61
N MET A 16 32.52 0.40 14.00
CA MET A 16 31.14 -0.04 14.21
C MET A 16 30.66 -0.63 12.89
N ALA A 17 30.63 -1.96 12.84
CA ALA A 17 29.88 -2.68 11.84
C ALA A 17 28.43 -2.19 11.89
N CYS A 18 27.96 -1.69 10.76
CA CYS A 18 26.57 -1.31 10.55
C CYS A 18 25.70 -2.58 10.73
N PRO A 19 24.57 -2.54 11.48
CA PRO A 19 23.86 -3.75 11.84
C PRO A 19 23.25 -4.40 10.60
N ALA A 20 23.83 -5.52 10.19
CA ALA A 20 23.19 -6.51 9.33
C ALA A 20 22.15 -7.35 10.10
N ASP A 21 22.02 -7.16 11.42
CA ASP A 21 21.21 -8.01 12.31
C ASP A 21 19.69 -7.91 12.05
N GLY A 22 19.16 -6.73 11.71
CA GLY A 22 17.71 -6.55 11.62
C GLY A 22 17.00 -7.38 10.55
N ALA A 23 17.65 -7.67 9.42
CA ALA A 23 17.04 -8.50 8.37
C ALA A 23 17.06 -10.00 8.72
N ALA A 24 18.14 -10.46 9.35
CA ALA A 24 18.27 -11.84 9.81
C ALA A 24 17.27 -12.16 10.93
N ASP A 25 17.03 -11.20 11.83
CA ASP A 25 16.03 -11.34 12.90
C ASP A 25 14.60 -11.42 12.35
N LEU A 26 14.28 -10.61 11.33
CA LEU A 26 12.98 -10.68 10.65
C LEU A 26 12.78 -12.05 9.97
N ALA A 27 13.79 -12.54 9.23
CA ALA A 27 13.72 -13.84 8.57
C ALA A 27 13.53 -14.99 9.57
N ARG A 28 14.29 -14.97 10.68
CA ARG A 28 14.16 -15.92 11.80
C ARG A 28 12.83 -15.85 12.54
N ALA A 29 12.08 -14.75 12.42
CA ALA A 29 10.76 -14.61 13.01
C ALA A 29 9.62 -14.84 12.00
N THR A 30 9.95 -15.32 10.79
CA THR A 30 8.97 -15.49 9.70
C THR A 30 8.68 -16.95 9.44
N LEU A 31 7.39 -17.30 9.33
CA LEU A 31 6.90 -18.60 8.90
C LEU A 31 6.36 -18.51 7.47
N VAL A 32 6.65 -19.51 6.64
CA VAL A 32 6.07 -19.65 5.30
C VAL A 32 5.13 -20.85 5.31
N VAL A 33 3.84 -20.62 5.01
CA VAL A 33 2.82 -21.67 4.95
C VAL A 33 2.34 -21.84 3.51
N TYR A 34 2.43 -23.06 2.99
CA TYR A 34 2.08 -23.38 1.61
C TYR A 34 1.16 -24.60 1.51
N ASN A 35 0.37 -24.65 0.45
CA ASN A 35 -0.55 -25.75 0.21
C ASN A 35 0.13 -26.85 -0.63
N ARG A 36 0.32 -28.03 -0.05
CA ARG A 36 0.91 -29.19 -0.74
C ARG A 36 0.08 -29.69 -1.91
N ASN A 37 -1.24 -29.44 -1.89
CA ASN A 37 -2.14 -29.82 -2.98
C ASN A 37 -2.04 -28.88 -4.20
N ALA A 38 -1.28 -27.79 -4.12
CA ALA A 38 -1.08 -26.83 -5.19
C ALA A 38 0.41 -26.77 -5.60
N PRO A 39 0.80 -27.33 -6.76
CA PRO A 39 2.21 -27.40 -7.17
C PRO A 39 2.93 -26.03 -7.22
N ASP A 40 2.25 -24.99 -7.70
CA ASP A 40 2.77 -23.63 -7.72
C ASP A 40 3.09 -23.11 -6.31
N SER A 41 2.30 -23.52 -5.31
CA SER A 41 2.47 -23.09 -3.92
C SER A 41 3.81 -23.56 -3.36
N VAL A 42 4.17 -24.81 -3.62
CA VAL A 42 5.44 -25.40 -3.20
C VAL A 42 6.61 -24.62 -3.81
N ALA A 43 6.60 -24.42 -5.13
CA ALA A 43 7.68 -23.75 -5.84
C ALA A 43 7.84 -22.27 -5.45
N LEU A 44 6.74 -21.59 -5.09
CA LEU A 44 6.75 -20.20 -4.61
C LEU A 44 7.24 -20.10 -3.16
N ALA A 45 6.89 -21.06 -2.30
CA ALA A 45 7.34 -21.09 -0.91
C ALA A 45 8.86 -21.15 -0.80
N TYR A 46 9.49 -22.08 -1.52
CA TYR A 46 10.95 -22.19 -1.56
C TYR A 46 11.60 -20.96 -2.18
N PHE A 47 11.02 -20.42 -3.25
CA PHE A 47 11.53 -19.20 -3.88
C PHE A 47 11.52 -18.00 -2.91
N TYR A 48 10.42 -17.80 -2.18
CA TYR A 48 10.32 -16.72 -1.20
C TYR A 48 11.29 -16.93 -0.04
N ALA A 49 11.36 -18.15 0.49
CA ALA A 49 12.26 -18.50 1.58
C ALA A 49 13.73 -18.26 1.22
N GLU A 50 14.16 -18.69 0.03
CA GLU A 50 15.51 -18.44 -0.47
C GLU A 50 15.77 -16.94 -0.60
N ALA A 51 14.85 -16.18 -1.21
CA ALA A 51 15.02 -14.76 -1.44
C ALA A 51 15.11 -13.93 -0.15
N ARG A 52 14.42 -14.35 0.92
CA ARG A 52 14.43 -13.71 2.25
C ARG A 52 15.34 -14.39 3.27
N GLN A 53 16.05 -15.45 2.89
CA GLN A 53 16.89 -16.26 3.78
C GLN A 53 16.13 -16.78 5.01
N ILE A 54 14.86 -17.18 4.80
CA ILE A 54 14.01 -17.76 5.84
C ILE A 54 14.51 -19.19 6.10
N PRO A 55 14.67 -19.62 7.37
CA PRO A 55 15.15 -20.97 7.68
C PRO A 55 14.29 -22.08 7.07
N ASP A 56 14.90 -23.20 6.66
CA ASP A 56 14.16 -24.33 6.05
C ASP A 56 13.12 -24.93 7.01
N ASP A 57 13.42 -24.95 8.31
CA ASP A 57 12.48 -25.35 9.34
C ASP A 57 11.41 -24.27 9.59
N HIS A 58 11.30 -23.21 8.80
CA HIS A 58 10.19 -22.27 8.84
C HIS A 58 9.25 -22.45 7.63
N LEU A 59 9.45 -23.48 6.81
CA LEU A 59 8.60 -23.82 5.68
C LEU A 59 7.65 -24.95 6.07
N ILE A 60 6.37 -24.61 6.23
CA ILE A 60 5.31 -25.54 6.63
C ILE A 60 4.35 -25.78 5.47
N GLY A 61 4.37 -27.02 4.97
CA GLY A 61 3.38 -27.48 4.00
C GLY A 61 2.17 -28.08 4.71
N VAL A 62 0.98 -27.57 4.41
CA VAL A 62 -0.30 -28.13 4.86
C VAL A 62 -1.06 -28.73 3.68
N GLU A 63 -1.94 -29.70 3.96
CA GLU A 63 -2.82 -30.32 2.96
C GLU A 63 -4.24 -29.79 3.17
N CYS A 64 -4.60 -28.74 2.42
CA CYS A 64 -5.90 -28.09 2.53
C CYS A 64 -6.55 -27.91 1.14
N PRO A 65 -7.85 -27.59 1.06
CA PRO A 65 -8.51 -27.32 -0.22
C PRO A 65 -7.80 -26.22 -1.03
N THR A 66 -7.89 -26.29 -2.36
CA THR A 66 -7.33 -25.27 -3.26
C THR A 66 -8.34 -24.19 -3.66
N THR A 67 -9.57 -24.26 -3.15
CA THR A 67 -10.61 -23.25 -3.36
C THR A 67 -10.37 -22.04 -2.46
N GLU A 68 -10.82 -20.86 -2.91
CA GLU A 68 -10.65 -19.63 -2.12
C GLU A 68 -11.54 -19.59 -0.88
N GLU A 69 -12.73 -20.16 -0.95
CA GLU A 69 -13.66 -20.24 0.18
C GLU A 69 -13.72 -21.69 0.68
N ILE A 70 -13.58 -21.84 2.01
CA ILE A 70 -13.62 -23.13 2.71
C ILE A 70 -14.59 -23.08 3.89
N SER A 71 -15.00 -24.25 4.38
CA SER A 71 -15.80 -24.33 5.60
C SER A 71 -14.94 -24.05 6.85
N ARG A 72 -15.59 -23.69 7.97
CA ARG A 72 -14.91 -23.58 9.26
C ARG A 72 -14.24 -24.89 9.68
N GLN A 73 -14.91 -26.02 9.44
CA GLN A 73 -14.39 -27.35 9.73
C GLN A 73 -13.10 -27.63 8.96
N ASP A 74 -13.06 -27.32 7.66
CA ASP A 74 -11.86 -27.51 6.85
C ASP A 74 -10.71 -26.62 7.34
N TYR A 75 -11.00 -25.36 7.68
CA TYR A 75 -10.00 -24.45 8.24
C TYR A 75 -9.39 -25.02 9.54
N ASP A 76 -10.24 -25.41 10.49
CA ASP A 76 -9.79 -25.92 11.78
C ASP A 76 -8.98 -27.22 11.61
N ALA A 77 -9.50 -28.18 10.82
CA ALA A 77 -8.89 -29.49 10.66
C ALA A 77 -7.60 -29.49 9.83
N THR A 78 -7.52 -28.65 8.79
CA THR A 78 -6.43 -28.72 7.80
C THR A 78 -5.40 -27.60 7.94
N ILE A 79 -5.72 -26.51 8.65
CA ILE A 79 -4.86 -25.34 8.80
C ILE A 79 -4.60 -25.01 10.27
N ALA A 80 -5.63 -24.60 11.02
CA ALA A 80 -5.43 -24.03 12.36
C ALA A 80 -4.88 -25.05 13.38
N GLU A 81 -5.51 -26.22 13.53
CA GLU A 81 -5.05 -27.23 14.49
C GLU A 81 -3.68 -27.83 14.13
N PRO A 82 -3.40 -28.18 12.85
CA PRO A 82 -2.05 -28.57 12.44
C PRO A 82 -0.99 -27.53 12.77
N LEU A 83 -1.27 -26.24 12.53
CA LEU A 83 -0.33 -25.17 12.87
C LEU A 83 -0.16 -25.05 14.39
N ARG A 84 -1.23 -25.05 15.20
CA ARG A 84 -1.13 -25.03 16.67
C ARG A 84 -0.25 -26.16 17.20
N LYS A 85 -0.41 -27.36 16.65
CA LYS A 85 0.42 -28.54 16.98
C LYS A 85 1.89 -28.28 16.65
N ILE A 86 2.19 -27.82 15.43
CA ILE A 86 3.56 -27.51 14.99
C ILE A 86 4.22 -26.45 15.88
N PHE A 87 3.50 -25.36 16.19
CA PHE A 87 4.00 -24.29 17.06
C PHE A 87 4.37 -24.80 18.46
N THR A 88 3.58 -25.75 18.99
CA THR A 88 3.84 -26.40 20.28
C THR A 88 5.05 -27.35 20.19
N GLU A 89 5.08 -28.24 19.18
CA GLU A 89 6.16 -29.22 19.00
C GLU A 89 7.51 -28.56 18.77
N ARG A 90 7.54 -27.43 18.04
CA ARG A 90 8.75 -26.66 17.74
C ARG A 90 9.11 -25.64 18.81
N ARG A 91 8.31 -25.53 19.87
CA ARG A 91 8.49 -24.57 20.97
C ARG A 91 8.58 -23.12 20.46
N TRP A 92 7.85 -22.82 19.39
CA TRP A 92 7.67 -21.45 18.93
C TRP A 92 6.70 -20.69 19.82
N TRP A 93 5.81 -21.40 20.51
CA TRP A 93 5.01 -20.86 21.60
C TRP A 93 5.43 -21.37 22.97
N THR A 94 5.47 -20.46 23.93
CA THR A 94 5.43 -20.79 25.36
C THR A 94 4.00 -20.61 25.84
N LEU A 95 3.31 -21.73 26.11
CA LEU A 95 1.92 -21.72 26.57
C LEU A 95 1.83 -21.50 28.08
N ARG A 96 0.88 -20.66 28.52
CA ARG A 96 0.31 -20.72 29.86
C ARG A 96 -0.85 -21.72 29.83
N PRO A 97 -0.84 -22.76 30.68
CA PRO A 97 -1.93 -23.71 30.74
C PRO A 97 -3.27 -23.01 30.97
N GLY A 98 -4.31 -23.48 30.28
CA GLY A 98 -5.67 -23.05 30.57
C GLY A 98 -6.11 -23.51 31.96
N THR A 99 -7.18 -22.90 32.48
CA THR A 99 -7.91 -23.39 33.66
C THR A 99 -9.30 -23.85 33.22
N ASP A 100 -10.08 -24.48 34.10
CA ASP A 100 -11.44 -24.94 33.77
C ASP A 100 -12.33 -23.82 33.18
N ASN A 101 -12.02 -22.55 33.47
CA ASN A 101 -12.72 -21.36 32.98
C ASN A 101 -11.99 -20.54 31.90
N HIS A 102 -10.74 -20.88 31.54
CA HIS A 102 -9.96 -20.07 30.59
C HIS A 102 -9.20 -20.95 29.61
N SER A 103 -9.32 -20.64 28.31
CA SER A 103 -8.48 -21.22 27.28
C SER A 103 -6.98 -21.02 27.58
N PRO A 104 -6.09 -21.92 27.09
CA PRO A 104 -4.65 -21.68 27.10
C PRO A 104 -4.32 -20.32 26.46
N SER A 105 -3.28 -19.65 26.95
CA SER A 105 -2.80 -18.39 26.36
C SER A 105 -1.33 -18.49 25.98
N VAL A 106 -0.95 -17.85 24.88
CA VAL A 106 0.44 -17.78 24.43
C VAL A 106 1.15 -16.65 25.17
N ARG A 107 2.19 -16.97 25.95
CA ARG A 107 3.02 -15.97 26.66
C ARG A 107 4.13 -15.43 25.77
N GLU A 108 4.80 -16.32 25.06
CA GLU A 108 5.91 -15.97 24.17
C GLU A 108 5.64 -16.59 22.81
N ASN A 109 6.00 -15.86 21.76
CA ASN A 109 5.84 -16.32 20.40
C ASN A 109 7.08 -15.96 19.57
N ALA A 110 7.80 -16.96 19.08
CA ALA A 110 9.01 -16.77 18.29
C ALA A 110 8.72 -16.36 16.84
N ILE A 111 7.52 -16.66 16.34
CA ILE A 111 7.09 -16.34 14.98
C ILE A 111 6.21 -15.09 15.00
N ARG A 112 6.69 -14.01 14.39
CA ARG A 112 5.97 -12.73 14.31
C ARG A 112 5.32 -12.50 12.96
N PHE A 113 5.87 -13.07 11.90
CA PHE A 113 5.39 -12.89 10.54
C PHE A 113 4.97 -14.23 9.96
N VAL A 114 3.89 -14.23 9.17
CA VAL A 114 3.45 -15.40 8.43
C VAL A 114 3.22 -15.01 6.98
N ALA A 115 3.85 -15.71 6.05
CA ALA A 115 3.61 -15.61 4.62
C ALA A 115 2.79 -16.80 4.14
N LEU A 116 1.52 -16.58 3.83
CA LEU A 116 0.69 -17.57 3.14
C LEU A 116 1.01 -17.55 1.64
N ILE A 117 1.26 -18.70 1.06
CA ILE A 117 1.64 -18.79 -0.36
C ILE A 117 0.41 -19.10 -1.23
N ARG A 118 0.35 -18.51 -2.43
CA ARG A 118 -0.65 -18.80 -3.47
C ARG A 118 -1.04 -20.29 -3.50
N GLY A 119 -2.34 -20.55 -3.45
CA GLY A 119 -2.90 -21.91 -3.34
C GLY A 119 -3.46 -22.22 -1.95
N MET A 120 -3.14 -21.41 -0.94
CA MET A 120 -3.86 -21.40 0.34
C MET A 120 -5.27 -20.81 0.16
N PRO A 121 -6.29 -21.34 0.85
CA PRO A 121 -7.62 -20.74 0.94
C PRO A 121 -7.57 -19.27 1.36
N LEU A 122 -8.49 -18.46 0.85
CA LEU A 122 -8.58 -17.01 1.07
C LEU A 122 -9.49 -16.66 2.25
N LYS A 123 -10.64 -17.32 2.34
CA LYS A 123 -11.73 -16.94 3.24
C LYS A 123 -12.49 -18.15 3.76
N ILE A 124 -13.13 -17.96 4.91
CA ILE A 124 -13.87 -18.98 5.64
C ILE A 124 -15.34 -18.59 5.59
N ALA A 125 -16.17 -19.51 5.10
CA ALA A 125 -17.61 -19.34 5.04
C ALA A 125 -18.20 -19.30 6.45
N GLY A 126 -19.25 -18.49 6.61
CA GLY A 126 -19.99 -18.40 7.87
C GLY A 126 -20.63 -19.75 8.22
N THR A 127 -20.65 -20.07 9.51
CA THR A 127 -21.21 -21.32 10.04
C THR A 127 -22.43 -21.01 10.91
N PRO A 128 -23.62 -21.51 10.58
CA PRO A 128 -24.81 -21.28 11.40
C PRO A 128 -24.69 -22.00 12.75
N ASP A 129 -25.17 -21.36 13.81
CA ASP A 129 -25.32 -21.93 15.16
C ASP A 129 -24.04 -22.60 15.70
N TYR A 130 -22.89 -21.95 15.53
CA TYR A 130 -21.62 -22.44 16.05
C TYR A 130 -21.65 -22.51 17.60
N PRO A 131 -21.35 -23.66 18.23
CA PRO A 131 -21.56 -23.86 19.67
C PRO A 131 -20.77 -22.92 20.59
N GLY A 132 -19.66 -22.34 20.10
CA GLY A 132 -18.83 -21.41 20.85
C GLY A 132 -19.27 -19.95 20.75
N ASP A 133 -20.23 -19.64 19.88
CA ASP A 133 -20.71 -18.26 19.67
C ASP A 133 -21.88 -17.96 20.61
N GLU A 134 -21.84 -16.78 21.24
CA GLU A 134 -22.95 -16.21 21.99
C GLU A 134 -23.71 -15.24 21.10
N LYS A 135 -25.01 -15.48 20.88
CA LYS A 135 -25.84 -14.60 20.04
C LYS A 135 -26.06 -13.27 20.74
N GLU A 136 -25.69 -12.20 20.06
CA GLU A 136 -25.89 -10.82 20.54
C GLU A 136 -26.94 -10.08 19.71
N ALA A 137 -27.38 -8.91 20.20
CA ALA A 137 -28.36 -8.08 19.51
C ALA A 137 -27.81 -7.41 18.23
N ASN A 138 -26.49 -7.18 18.12
CA ASN A 138 -25.88 -6.52 16.97
C ASN A 138 -25.58 -7.56 15.86
N PRO A 139 -26.13 -7.42 14.63
CA PRO A 139 -25.81 -8.32 13.53
C PRO A 139 -24.31 -8.40 13.19
N GLN A 140 -23.54 -7.34 13.46
CA GLN A 140 -22.08 -7.34 13.25
C GLN A 140 -21.37 -8.34 14.17
N THR A 141 -21.84 -8.50 15.42
CA THR A 141 -21.21 -9.39 16.41
C THR A 141 -21.64 -10.86 16.24
N ASN A 142 -22.62 -11.11 15.37
CA ASN A 142 -23.07 -12.45 15.00
C ASN A 142 -22.45 -12.98 13.69
N GLN A 143 -21.65 -12.19 12.97
CA GLN A 143 -20.97 -12.65 11.76
C GLN A 143 -19.70 -13.42 12.12
N ASN A 144 -19.53 -14.63 11.57
CA ASN A 144 -18.35 -15.49 11.81
C ASN A 144 -17.67 -15.97 10.51
N ASN A 145 -18.07 -15.42 9.36
CA ASN A 145 -17.24 -15.48 8.16
C ASN A 145 -16.03 -14.56 8.34
N ALA A 146 -14.87 -14.97 7.83
CA ALA A 146 -13.64 -14.23 8.01
C ALA A 146 -12.64 -14.52 6.88
N SER A 147 -11.57 -13.74 6.79
CA SER A 147 -10.41 -14.16 6.01
C SER A 147 -9.60 -15.22 6.76
N VAL A 148 -8.96 -16.12 6.02
CA VAL A 148 -8.01 -17.09 6.60
C VAL A 148 -6.84 -16.37 7.27
N ASP A 149 -6.37 -15.28 6.66
CA ASP A 149 -5.24 -14.47 7.13
C ASP A 149 -5.52 -13.88 8.51
N SER A 150 -6.71 -13.29 8.70
CA SER A 150 -7.08 -12.62 9.94
C SER A 150 -7.40 -13.62 11.07
N GLU A 151 -7.98 -14.78 10.76
CA GLU A 151 -8.12 -15.88 11.72
C GLU A 151 -6.77 -16.45 12.16
N LEU A 152 -5.82 -16.58 11.23
CA LEU A 152 -4.45 -17.01 11.56
C LEU A 152 -3.71 -15.97 12.40
N ALA A 153 -3.97 -14.67 12.19
CA ALA A 153 -3.40 -13.64 13.04
C ALA A 153 -3.84 -13.78 14.51
N ALA A 154 -5.06 -14.27 14.72
CA ALA A 154 -5.65 -14.55 16.04
C ALA A 154 -5.43 -16.00 16.51
N LEU A 155 -4.64 -16.83 15.81
CA LEU A 155 -4.52 -18.28 16.09
C LEU A 155 -4.15 -18.60 17.55
N ALA A 156 -3.31 -17.74 18.13
CA ALA A 156 -2.78 -17.82 19.49
C ALA A 156 -3.79 -17.45 20.60
N PHE A 157 -4.99 -16.98 20.24
CA PHE A 157 -5.96 -16.46 21.22
C PHE A 157 -6.79 -17.58 21.84
N TYR A 158 -6.90 -18.74 21.17
CA TYR A 158 -7.72 -19.88 21.61
C TYR A 158 -9.17 -19.49 22.00
N SER A 159 -9.71 -18.46 21.36
CA SER A 159 -11.09 -18.04 21.57
C SER A 159 -12.05 -19.16 21.16
N ARG A 160 -13.05 -19.41 21.99
CA ARG A 160 -14.18 -20.30 21.62
C ARG A 160 -15.20 -19.58 20.77
N GLN A 161 -15.35 -18.27 20.94
CA GLN A 161 -16.19 -17.43 20.10
C GLN A 161 -15.42 -17.08 18.82
N ILE A 162 -16.05 -17.35 17.69
CA ILE A 162 -15.55 -17.05 16.34
C ILE A 162 -16.38 -15.97 15.66
N SER A 163 -17.54 -15.60 16.24
CA SER A 163 -18.34 -14.49 15.77
C SER A 163 -17.82 -13.13 16.26
N GLY A 164 -17.89 -12.15 15.36
CA GLY A 164 -17.49 -10.79 15.59
C GLY A 164 -15.99 -10.56 15.47
N PRO A 165 -15.58 -9.30 15.31
CA PRO A 165 -14.16 -8.96 15.24
C PRO A 165 -13.48 -9.07 16.61
N ALA A 166 -12.25 -9.55 16.63
CA ALA A 166 -11.38 -9.46 17.81
C ALA A 166 -10.55 -8.18 17.77
N ASN A 167 -10.34 -7.54 18.93
CA ASN A 167 -9.48 -6.35 19.01
C ASN A 167 -8.03 -6.69 18.62
N ASN A 168 -7.43 -5.86 17.77
CA ASN A 168 -6.03 -5.97 17.42
C ASN A 168 -5.15 -5.21 18.44
N PRO A 169 -4.40 -5.90 19.32
CA PRO A 169 -3.51 -5.25 20.29
C PRO A 169 -2.33 -4.48 19.66
N TYR A 170 -2.09 -4.64 18.35
CA TYR A 170 -1.03 -3.92 17.63
C TYR A 170 -1.51 -2.65 16.92
N PHE A 171 -2.83 -2.40 16.89
CA PHE A 171 -3.40 -1.19 16.31
C PHE A 171 -2.80 0.07 16.96
N GLN A 172 -2.50 1.08 16.13
CA GLN A 172 -1.87 2.35 16.51
C GLN A 172 -0.48 2.25 17.15
N SER A 173 0.10 1.06 17.29
CA SER A 173 1.48 0.91 17.75
C SER A 173 2.44 1.73 16.88
N PHE A 174 3.57 2.11 17.47
CA PHE A 174 4.71 2.73 16.78
C PHE A 174 6.01 2.03 17.20
N ARG A 175 5.94 0.71 17.43
CA ARG A 175 7.07 -0.11 17.84
C ARG A 175 7.18 -1.34 16.95
N PRO A 176 8.37 -1.72 16.50
CA PRO A 176 8.56 -2.95 15.74
C PRO A 176 8.06 -4.16 16.54
N ILE A 177 7.43 -5.12 15.85
CA ILE A 177 6.78 -6.27 16.50
C ILE A 177 7.78 -7.13 17.28
N LEU A 178 9.03 -7.19 16.81
CA LEU A 178 10.12 -7.93 17.45
C LEU A 178 10.50 -7.37 18.84
N GLU A 179 10.18 -6.10 19.12
CA GLU A 179 10.45 -5.49 20.42
C GLU A 179 9.32 -5.74 21.44
N LEU A 180 8.19 -6.31 21.00
CA LEU A 180 7.01 -6.53 21.84
C LEU A 180 7.03 -7.93 22.43
N ASN A 181 7.66 -8.04 23.60
CA ASN A 181 7.59 -9.22 24.45
C ASN A 181 6.12 -9.43 24.87
N GLU A 182 5.58 -10.64 24.70
CA GLU A 182 4.18 -11.00 25.00
C GLU A 182 3.10 -10.56 24.01
N MET A 183 3.45 -10.20 22.76
CA MET A 183 2.43 -10.02 21.70
C MET A 183 1.95 -11.39 21.17
N PRO A 184 0.66 -11.75 21.30
CA PRO A 184 0.15 -13.05 20.81
C PRO A 184 -0.17 -13.02 19.31
N VAL A 185 -0.39 -11.85 18.72
CA VAL A 185 -0.72 -11.70 17.31
C VAL A 185 0.45 -12.08 16.41
N MET A 186 0.12 -12.73 15.30
CA MET A 186 1.03 -12.94 14.17
C MET A 186 0.63 -12.03 13.02
N LEU A 187 1.58 -11.36 12.39
CA LEU A 187 1.35 -10.47 11.26
C LEU A 187 1.30 -11.32 9.99
N VAL A 188 0.09 -11.66 9.55
CA VAL A 188 -0.14 -12.54 8.41
C VAL A 188 -0.30 -11.72 7.13
N CYS A 189 0.52 -12.03 6.14
CA CYS A 189 0.33 -11.55 4.78
C CYS A 189 0.28 -12.75 3.84
N ARG A 190 -0.29 -12.55 2.65
CA ARG A 190 -0.25 -13.56 1.59
C ARG A 190 0.51 -13.09 0.36
N LEU A 191 1.32 -13.99 -0.17
CA LEU A 191 1.99 -13.89 -1.46
C LEU A 191 1.12 -14.60 -2.48
N ASP A 192 0.09 -13.89 -2.94
CA ASP A 192 -0.97 -14.45 -3.77
C ASP A 192 -1.44 -13.46 -4.85
N ALA A 193 -1.80 -14.01 -6.01
CA ALA A 193 -2.25 -13.29 -7.20
C ALA A 193 -2.88 -14.29 -8.19
N PRO A 194 -3.52 -13.83 -9.28
CA PRO A 194 -4.10 -14.73 -10.28
C PRO A 194 -3.09 -15.75 -10.81
N THR A 195 -1.85 -15.32 -11.06
CA THR A 195 -0.77 -16.17 -11.60
C THR A 195 0.43 -16.27 -10.66
N ALA A 196 1.13 -17.41 -10.71
CA ALA A 196 2.39 -17.59 -9.99
C ALA A 196 3.49 -16.61 -10.45
N GLN A 197 3.46 -16.19 -11.72
CA GLN A 197 4.38 -15.19 -12.25
C GLN A 197 4.20 -13.83 -11.56
N THR A 198 2.95 -13.40 -11.35
CA THR A 198 2.66 -12.17 -10.61
C THR A 198 3.20 -12.25 -9.17
N VAL A 199 3.10 -13.41 -8.51
CA VAL A 199 3.67 -13.61 -7.17
C VAL A 199 5.20 -13.53 -7.18
N ARG A 200 5.88 -14.19 -8.12
CA ARG A 200 7.36 -14.08 -8.23
C ARG A 200 7.80 -12.65 -8.46
N ARG A 201 7.08 -11.92 -9.31
CA ARG A 201 7.32 -10.51 -9.60
C ARG A 201 7.13 -9.66 -8.34
N MET A 202 6.02 -9.81 -7.61
CA MET A 202 5.73 -8.98 -6.43
C MET A 202 6.82 -9.11 -5.34
N ILE A 203 7.36 -10.33 -5.15
CA ILE A 203 8.47 -10.59 -4.23
C ILE A 203 9.74 -9.90 -4.72
N SER A 204 10.09 -10.13 -6.00
CA SER A 204 11.33 -9.62 -6.59
C SER A 204 11.36 -8.09 -6.63
N ASP A 205 10.22 -7.49 -6.99
CA ASP A 205 10.03 -6.05 -7.06
C ASP A 205 10.13 -5.41 -5.67
N GLY A 206 9.52 -6.02 -4.64
CA GLY A 206 9.64 -5.57 -3.26
C GLY A 206 11.11 -5.57 -2.78
N ILE A 207 11.80 -6.70 -2.92
CA ILE A 207 13.22 -6.84 -2.55
C ILE A 207 14.10 -5.87 -3.36
N SER A 208 13.79 -5.65 -4.63
CA SER A 208 14.53 -4.70 -5.47
C SER A 208 14.34 -3.27 -5.00
N ALA A 209 13.10 -2.86 -4.71
CA ALA A 209 12.78 -1.52 -4.25
C ALA A 209 13.47 -1.20 -2.91
N GLU A 210 13.58 -2.15 -1.98
CA GLU A 210 14.26 -1.95 -0.69
C GLU A 210 15.74 -1.53 -0.82
N LYS A 211 16.40 -1.93 -1.91
CA LYS A 211 17.83 -1.61 -2.13
C LYS A 211 18.07 -0.12 -2.31
N THR A 212 17.11 0.58 -2.92
CA THR A 212 17.24 2.01 -3.29
C THR A 212 16.17 2.90 -2.68
N GLY A 213 15.13 2.31 -2.11
CA GLY A 213 13.86 2.96 -1.76
C GLY A 213 12.85 2.90 -2.90
N LEU A 214 11.57 2.94 -2.54
CA LEU A 214 10.46 3.13 -3.47
C LEU A 214 10.41 4.59 -3.90
N TRP A 215 10.47 4.85 -5.21
CA TRP A 215 10.46 6.19 -5.78
C TRP A 215 9.41 6.31 -6.88
N GLY A 216 8.70 7.43 -6.91
CA GLY A 216 7.71 7.74 -7.93
C GLY A 216 6.68 8.72 -7.41
N ARG A 217 5.55 8.77 -8.09
CA ARG A 217 4.41 9.63 -7.79
C ARG A 217 3.35 8.87 -7.02
N VAL A 218 2.61 9.59 -6.17
CA VAL A 218 1.40 9.07 -5.55
C VAL A 218 0.17 9.61 -6.28
N TYR A 219 -0.81 8.74 -6.45
CA TYR A 219 -2.14 9.12 -6.91
C TYR A 219 -3.13 8.80 -5.79
N VAL A 220 -3.85 9.82 -5.34
CA VAL A 220 -4.90 9.71 -4.32
C VAL A 220 -6.22 10.07 -4.97
N ASP A 221 -7.16 9.15 -4.94
CA ASP A 221 -8.51 9.27 -5.49
C ASP A 221 -9.49 9.40 -4.31
N GLY A 222 -9.77 10.63 -3.90
CA GLY A 222 -10.75 10.94 -2.86
C GLY A 222 -12.10 11.23 -3.47
N ALA A 223 -13.18 11.12 -2.69
CA ALA A 223 -14.53 11.43 -3.16
C ALA A 223 -15.15 12.66 -2.49
N ASN A 224 -14.40 13.29 -1.59
CA ASN A 224 -14.77 14.47 -0.83
C ASN A 224 -16.11 14.31 -0.08
N ASN A 225 -16.35 13.12 0.48
CA ASN A 225 -17.49 12.89 1.35
C ASN A 225 -17.30 13.69 2.65
N ILE A 226 -18.25 14.58 2.94
CA ILE A 226 -18.20 15.48 4.10
C ILE A 226 -19.20 15.11 5.21
N SER A 227 -19.93 14.00 5.05
CA SER A 227 -20.96 13.59 6.01
C SER A 227 -21.08 12.07 6.17
N GLY A 228 -21.49 11.66 7.37
CA GLY A 228 -21.70 10.25 7.72
C GLY A 228 -20.41 9.45 7.90
N GLY A 229 -20.55 8.13 8.06
CA GLY A 229 -19.41 7.23 8.27
C GLY A 229 -18.37 7.26 7.15
N LEU A 230 -18.76 7.66 5.92
CA LEU A 230 -17.87 7.77 4.76
C LEU A 230 -16.84 8.91 4.88
N ALA A 231 -17.10 9.93 5.69
CA ALA A 231 -16.19 11.07 5.86
C ALA A 231 -14.86 10.67 6.51
N ASP A 232 -14.85 9.62 7.33
CA ASP A 232 -13.64 9.14 8.01
C ASP A 232 -12.55 8.76 7.00
N GLY A 233 -12.93 8.07 5.93
CA GLY A 233 -11.94 7.60 4.99
C GLY A 233 -11.48 8.64 3.98
N ASP A 234 -12.33 9.59 3.59
CA ASP A 234 -11.88 10.80 2.90
C ASP A 234 -10.90 11.61 3.78
N GLN A 235 -11.12 11.64 5.10
CA GLN A 235 -10.17 12.27 6.03
C GLN A 235 -8.83 11.52 6.12
N TRP A 236 -8.83 10.19 6.03
CA TRP A 236 -7.59 9.40 5.95
C TRP A 236 -6.83 9.75 4.67
N LEU A 237 -7.49 9.79 3.51
CA LEU A 237 -6.86 10.13 2.23
C LEU A 237 -6.29 11.55 2.23
N LYS A 238 -7.00 12.53 2.79
CA LYS A 238 -6.48 13.90 2.97
C LYS A 238 -5.22 13.93 3.84
N SER A 239 -5.17 13.11 4.89
CA SER A 239 -4.01 13.02 5.77
C SER A 239 -2.81 12.37 5.06
N VAL A 240 -3.05 11.34 4.26
CA VAL A 240 -2.02 10.73 3.39
C VAL A 240 -1.38 11.76 2.46
N VAL A 241 -2.17 12.58 1.76
CA VAL A 241 -1.67 13.63 0.85
C VAL A 241 -0.76 14.62 1.59
N LYS A 242 -1.17 15.04 2.79
CA LYS A 242 -0.38 15.94 3.64
C LYS A 242 0.97 15.31 3.99
N ASP A 243 0.99 14.08 4.50
CA ASP A 243 2.20 13.42 4.96
C ASP A 243 3.20 13.18 3.81
N LEU A 244 2.70 12.77 2.65
CA LEU A 244 3.50 12.55 1.44
C LEU A 244 4.19 13.83 0.96
N ARG A 245 3.46 14.95 0.91
CA ARG A 245 4.03 16.25 0.53
C ARG A 245 5.03 16.77 1.56
N GLN A 246 4.79 16.53 2.85
CA GLN A 246 5.73 16.90 3.90
C GLN A 246 7.10 16.24 3.74
N VAL A 247 7.13 15.02 3.19
CA VAL A 247 8.37 14.30 2.88
C VAL A 247 8.83 14.43 1.43
N GLY A 248 8.20 15.30 0.62
CA GLY A 248 8.63 15.61 -0.74
C GLY A 248 8.35 14.49 -1.75
N ILE A 249 7.24 13.78 -1.60
CA ILE A 249 6.73 12.83 -2.60
C ILE A 249 5.66 13.54 -3.45
N PRO A 250 5.86 13.69 -4.78
CA PRO A 250 4.87 14.29 -5.67
C PRO A 250 3.53 13.56 -5.59
N THR A 251 2.46 14.32 -5.37
CA THR A 251 1.12 13.75 -5.15
C THR A 251 0.09 14.40 -6.06
N VAL A 252 -0.58 13.57 -6.86
CA VAL A 252 -1.77 13.95 -7.62
C VAL A 252 -2.98 13.54 -6.79
N TYR A 253 -3.72 14.54 -6.30
CA TYR A 253 -4.90 14.32 -5.47
C TYR A 253 -6.14 14.73 -6.26
N ASP A 254 -6.98 13.75 -6.57
CA ASP A 254 -8.31 13.99 -7.11
C ASP A 254 -9.31 14.10 -5.95
N THR A 255 -10.14 15.14 -5.99
CA THR A 255 -11.20 15.41 -5.00
C THR A 255 -12.59 15.35 -5.62
N ASP A 256 -12.68 15.08 -6.92
CA ASP A 256 -13.97 14.90 -7.58
C ASP A 256 -14.67 13.65 -7.05
N SER A 257 -16.00 13.64 -7.05
CA SER A 257 -16.75 12.45 -6.64
C SER A 257 -16.60 11.27 -7.61
N ALA A 258 -16.03 11.52 -8.79
CA ALA A 258 -15.71 10.53 -9.80
C ALA A 258 -14.26 10.09 -9.66
N LEU A 259 -14.01 8.81 -9.93
CA LEU A 259 -12.66 8.25 -9.95
C LEU A 259 -11.81 8.81 -11.06
N PHE A 260 -10.48 8.63 -10.95
CA PHE A 260 -9.57 8.90 -12.05
C PHE A 260 -10.12 8.31 -13.35
N PRO A 261 -10.36 9.14 -14.38
CA PRO A 261 -11.07 8.69 -15.55
C PRO A 261 -10.23 7.75 -16.41
N ALA A 262 -10.90 6.94 -17.23
CA ALA A 262 -10.23 6.13 -18.23
C ALA A 262 -9.35 6.99 -19.14
N GLY A 263 -8.12 6.54 -19.38
CA GLY A 263 -7.12 7.27 -20.15
C GLY A 263 -6.43 8.40 -19.39
N PHE A 264 -6.71 8.62 -18.10
CA PHE A 264 -5.90 9.55 -17.30
C PHE A 264 -4.42 9.09 -17.33
N PRO A 265 -3.46 9.96 -17.72
CA PRO A 265 -2.06 9.59 -17.88
C PRO A 265 -1.34 9.41 -16.53
N MET A 266 -1.64 8.27 -15.91
CA MET A 266 -1.02 7.80 -14.68
C MET A 266 0.27 7.05 -15.01
N ASN A 267 1.43 7.65 -14.71
CA ASN A 267 2.73 7.03 -14.88
C ASN A 267 3.59 7.15 -13.60
N ASP A 268 4.67 6.39 -13.55
CA ASP A 268 5.62 6.35 -12.42
C ASP A 268 4.89 6.18 -11.05
N CYS A 269 3.77 5.45 -11.04
CA CYS A 269 2.90 5.28 -9.89
C CYS A 269 3.56 4.36 -8.86
N ALA A 270 4.04 4.96 -7.77
CA ALA A 270 4.68 4.26 -6.65
C ALA A 270 3.67 3.96 -5.54
N LEU A 271 2.70 4.84 -5.32
CA LEU A 271 1.61 4.62 -4.39
C LEU A 271 0.27 4.99 -5.03
N TYR A 272 -0.75 4.18 -4.77
CA TYR A 272 -2.13 4.49 -5.09
C TYR A 272 -3.02 4.29 -3.86
N TYR A 273 -3.84 5.29 -3.57
CA TYR A 273 -4.89 5.21 -2.56
C TYR A 273 -6.20 5.67 -3.18
N GLY A 274 -7.22 4.81 -3.17
CA GLY A 274 -8.50 5.15 -3.77
C GLY A 274 -9.72 4.93 -2.89
N TRP A 275 -10.80 5.56 -3.31
CA TRP A 275 -12.15 5.55 -2.75
C TRP A 275 -13.15 5.42 -3.90
N TYR A 276 -14.46 5.25 -3.72
CA TYR A 276 -15.05 3.97 -3.35
C TYR A 276 -15.81 3.45 -4.58
N ALA A 277 -15.35 2.38 -5.23
CA ALA A 277 -16.07 1.73 -6.32
C ALA A 277 -15.98 0.20 -6.25
N GLY A 278 -17.00 -0.48 -6.79
CA GLY A 278 -17.12 -1.94 -6.68
C GLY A 278 -16.09 -2.73 -7.48
N GLY A 279 -15.67 -2.21 -8.64
CA GLY A 279 -14.74 -2.88 -9.54
C GLY A 279 -13.69 -1.92 -10.07
N VAL A 280 -12.53 -2.48 -10.40
CA VAL A 280 -11.40 -1.79 -11.01
C VAL A 280 -11.85 -0.97 -12.22
N THR A 281 -11.37 0.27 -12.29
CA THR A 281 -11.73 1.21 -13.34
C THR A 281 -10.61 2.20 -13.62
N GLY A 282 -10.87 3.20 -14.47
CA GLY A 282 -9.95 4.29 -14.72
C GLY A 282 -8.69 3.84 -15.45
N PRO A 283 -7.50 4.36 -15.09
CA PRO A 283 -6.21 3.96 -15.67
C PRO A 283 -5.91 2.47 -15.56
N PHE A 284 -6.47 1.80 -14.56
CA PHE A 284 -6.19 0.38 -14.32
C PHE A 284 -6.83 -0.55 -15.36
N ASN A 285 -7.80 -0.07 -16.13
CA ASN A 285 -8.36 -0.81 -17.27
C ASN A 285 -7.52 -0.68 -18.54
N ASP A 286 -6.54 0.22 -18.58
CA ASP A 286 -5.62 0.35 -19.71
C ASP A 286 -4.68 -0.87 -19.76
N PRO A 287 -4.66 -1.66 -20.84
CA PRO A 287 -3.73 -2.78 -21.00
C PRO A 287 -2.25 -2.39 -20.83
N GLY A 288 -1.88 -1.16 -21.20
CA GLY A 288 -0.50 -0.65 -21.13
C GLY A 288 -0.09 -0.09 -19.77
N PHE A 289 -1.02 0.11 -18.84
CA PHE A 289 -0.70 0.63 -17.52
C PHE A 289 0.10 -0.39 -16.69
N VAL A 290 1.20 0.06 -16.10
CA VAL A 290 2.00 -0.70 -15.15
C VAL A 290 2.48 0.20 -14.01
N PHE A 291 2.36 -0.27 -12.77
CA PHE A 291 2.93 0.39 -11.59
C PHE A 291 4.47 0.33 -11.59
N THR A 292 5.11 1.25 -10.86
CA THR A 292 6.56 1.17 -10.60
C THR A 292 6.90 -0.11 -9.81
N PRO A 293 8.04 -0.79 -10.07
CA PRO A 293 8.47 -1.92 -9.24
C PRO A 293 8.51 -1.56 -7.75
N GLY A 294 7.85 -2.37 -6.93
CA GLY A 294 7.71 -2.17 -5.48
C GLY A 294 6.51 -1.32 -5.09
N ALA A 295 5.68 -0.87 -6.03
CA ALA A 295 4.53 -0.03 -5.72
C ALA A 295 3.54 -0.69 -4.77
N ILE A 296 2.87 0.13 -3.97
CA ILE A 296 1.80 -0.29 -3.08
C ILE A 296 0.52 0.41 -3.52
N ALA A 297 -0.53 -0.35 -3.79
CA ALA A 297 -1.79 0.19 -4.29
C ALA A 297 -2.94 -0.34 -3.43
N VAL A 298 -3.79 0.56 -2.93
CA VAL A 298 -4.92 0.21 -2.07
C VAL A 298 -6.16 0.96 -2.53
N HIS A 299 -7.25 0.24 -2.79
CA HIS A 299 -8.54 0.85 -3.06
C HIS A 299 -9.51 0.47 -1.94
N LEU A 300 -10.06 1.48 -1.28
CA LEU A 300 -10.97 1.30 -0.18
C LEU A 300 -12.33 0.89 -0.73
N HIS A 301 -12.63 -0.40 -0.64
CA HIS A 301 -13.93 -0.99 -0.97
C HIS A 301 -14.16 -2.24 -0.12
N SER A 302 -15.41 -2.50 0.24
CA SER A 302 -15.79 -3.60 1.14
C SER A 302 -15.45 -5.00 0.60
N PHE A 303 -15.42 -5.18 -0.71
CA PHE A 303 -15.14 -6.47 -1.34
C PHE A 303 -13.87 -6.43 -2.20
N SER A 304 -12.97 -5.46 -1.94
CA SER A 304 -11.78 -5.21 -2.76
C SER A 304 -10.90 -6.45 -3.01
N ALA A 305 -10.91 -7.42 -2.08
CA ALA A 305 -10.18 -8.69 -2.17
C ALA A 305 -11.11 -9.92 -2.13
N ASN A 306 -12.37 -9.81 -2.58
CA ASN A 306 -13.30 -10.94 -2.53
C ASN A 306 -12.83 -12.18 -3.30
N THR A 307 -11.99 -11.99 -4.32
CA THR A 307 -11.22 -13.03 -5.00
C THR A 307 -9.84 -12.50 -5.36
N LEU A 308 -8.84 -13.38 -5.36
CA LEU A 308 -7.51 -13.14 -5.90
C LEU A 308 -7.23 -13.94 -7.18
N ARG A 309 -8.26 -14.56 -7.77
CA ARG A 309 -8.15 -15.39 -8.98
C ARG A 309 -8.54 -14.68 -10.27
N SER A 310 -9.09 -13.47 -10.18
CA SER A 310 -9.48 -12.66 -11.33
C SER A 310 -8.67 -11.37 -11.38
N ASP A 311 -8.04 -11.10 -12.52
CA ASP A 311 -7.31 -9.86 -12.81
C ASP A 311 -8.22 -8.70 -13.24
N THR A 312 -9.53 -8.93 -13.30
CA THR A 312 -10.55 -7.94 -13.72
C THR A 312 -11.65 -7.72 -12.68
N ALA A 313 -11.76 -8.57 -11.65
CA ALA A 313 -12.77 -8.43 -10.61
C ALA A 313 -12.24 -7.72 -9.36
N ASN A 314 -13.09 -6.88 -8.75
CA ASN A 314 -12.77 -6.11 -7.53
C ASN A 314 -11.54 -5.22 -7.73
N TRP A 315 -10.57 -5.23 -6.81
CA TRP A 315 -9.43 -4.31 -6.83
C TRP A 315 -8.07 -4.96 -6.59
N VAL A 316 -7.92 -5.79 -5.56
CA VAL A 316 -6.59 -6.27 -5.14
C VAL A 316 -5.90 -7.06 -6.25
N ALA A 317 -6.51 -8.11 -6.79
CA ALA A 317 -5.90 -8.89 -7.87
C ALA A 317 -5.66 -8.10 -9.17
N PRO A 318 -6.59 -7.24 -9.64
CA PRO A 318 -6.30 -6.31 -10.75
C PRO A 318 -5.08 -5.42 -10.51
N LEU A 319 -4.97 -4.78 -9.34
CA LEU A 319 -3.84 -3.89 -9.01
C LEU A 319 -2.51 -4.66 -9.01
N LEU A 320 -2.49 -5.86 -8.43
CA LEU A 320 -1.32 -6.74 -8.45
C LEU A 320 -0.98 -7.22 -9.88
N SER A 321 -1.97 -7.48 -10.71
CA SER A 321 -1.77 -7.86 -12.11
C SER A 321 -1.20 -6.70 -12.93
N LYS A 322 -1.46 -5.46 -12.51
CA LYS A 322 -0.91 -4.23 -13.10
C LYS A 322 0.44 -3.81 -12.54
N GLY A 323 1.11 -4.63 -11.73
CA GLY A 323 2.47 -4.32 -11.29
C GLY A 323 2.61 -3.92 -9.82
N ALA A 324 1.53 -3.75 -9.05
CA ALA A 324 1.68 -3.50 -7.63
C ALA A 324 2.39 -4.67 -6.94
N ALA A 325 3.32 -4.39 -6.04
CA ALA A 325 4.00 -5.39 -5.22
C ALA A 325 3.20 -5.75 -3.97
N ALA A 326 2.35 -4.83 -3.50
CA ALA A 326 1.49 -5.07 -2.34
C ALA A 326 0.17 -4.29 -2.41
N SER A 327 -0.83 -4.78 -1.68
CA SER A 327 -2.16 -4.19 -1.55
C SER A 327 -2.83 -4.63 -0.24
N LEU A 328 -3.78 -3.84 0.25
CA LEU A 328 -4.70 -4.22 1.33
C LEU A 328 -6.10 -4.39 0.75
N GLY A 329 -6.91 -5.26 1.35
CA GLY A 329 -8.31 -5.39 0.96
C GLY A 329 -9.13 -6.24 1.91
N ASN A 330 -10.36 -6.54 1.49
CA ASN A 330 -11.34 -7.25 2.31
C ASN A 330 -12.05 -8.35 1.50
N VAL A 331 -12.19 -9.54 2.09
CA VAL A 331 -12.77 -10.72 1.42
C VAL A 331 -14.31 -10.76 1.49
N TYR A 332 -14.88 -10.11 2.50
CA TYR A 332 -16.30 -9.85 2.72
C TYR A 332 -16.48 -8.43 3.28
N GLU A 333 -17.74 -8.02 3.51
CA GLU A 333 -18.10 -6.72 4.08
C GLU A 333 -17.42 -6.47 5.44
N PRO A 334 -16.50 -5.50 5.54
CA PRO A 334 -15.77 -5.23 6.77
C PRO A 334 -16.46 -4.20 7.66
N TYR A 335 -17.33 -3.34 7.11
CA TYR A 335 -17.58 -1.98 7.62
C TYR A 335 -16.32 -1.11 7.59
N LEU A 336 -16.45 0.12 7.10
CA LEU A 336 -15.33 1.04 6.88
C LEU A 336 -14.42 1.21 8.11
N GLN A 337 -14.99 1.33 9.30
CA GLN A 337 -14.29 1.58 10.56
C GLN A 337 -13.43 0.39 11.01
N LEU A 338 -13.68 -0.79 10.46
CA LEU A 338 -12.90 -2.01 10.69
C LEU A 338 -11.99 -2.34 9.50
N THR A 339 -11.86 -1.42 8.53
CA THR A 339 -10.81 -1.49 7.51
C THR A 339 -9.49 -0.90 8.00
N ALA A 340 -8.43 -1.07 7.22
CA ALA A 340 -7.16 -0.41 7.47
C ALA A 340 -7.29 1.12 7.34
N HIS A 341 -6.89 1.84 8.39
CA HIS A 341 -6.71 3.28 8.40
C HIS A 341 -5.56 3.68 7.48
N LEU A 342 -5.88 4.17 6.28
CA LEU A 342 -4.86 4.39 5.22
C LEU A 342 -3.85 5.48 5.57
N ASP A 343 -4.23 6.45 6.40
CA ASP A 343 -3.36 7.46 6.99
C ASP A 343 -2.30 6.82 7.91
N LEU A 344 -2.73 5.99 8.85
CA LEU A 344 -1.81 5.25 9.72
C LEU A 344 -0.93 4.30 8.91
N PHE A 345 -1.50 3.58 7.95
CA PHE A 345 -0.74 2.67 7.08
C PHE A 345 0.38 3.40 6.34
N ASN A 346 0.07 4.52 5.68
CA ASN A 346 1.05 5.35 4.98
C ASN A 346 2.12 5.88 5.94
N ASP A 347 1.72 6.41 7.09
CA ASP A 347 2.65 6.92 8.10
C ASP A 347 3.65 5.83 8.54
N ARG A 348 3.19 4.61 8.80
CA ARG A 348 4.08 3.50 9.19
C ARG A 348 5.04 3.10 8.08
N LEU A 349 4.59 3.08 6.82
CA LEU A 349 5.48 2.85 5.69
C LEU A 349 6.58 3.91 5.62
N LEU A 350 6.22 5.20 5.71
CA LEU A 350 7.17 6.32 5.69
C LEU A 350 8.15 6.26 6.87
N HIS A 351 7.73 5.69 7.99
CA HIS A 351 8.57 5.41 9.15
C HIS A 351 9.35 4.09 9.07
N GLY A 352 9.34 3.46 7.89
CA GLY A 352 10.24 2.37 7.55
C GLY A 352 9.88 1.06 8.23
N PHE A 353 8.67 0.93 8.78
CA PHE A 353 8.13 -0.35 9.23
C PHE A 353 7.95 -1.31 8.05
N THR A 354 7.87 -2.61 8.33
CA THR A 354 7.52 -3.60 7.32
C THR A 354 6.09 -3.41 6.83
N PHE A 355 5.78 -3.97 5.65
CA PHE A 355 4.43 -3.95 5.09
C PHE A 355 3.43 -4.61 6.05
N ALA A 356 3.80 -5.75 6.64
CA ALA A 356 2.97 -6.42 7.63
C ALA A 356 2.75 -5.58 8.89
N GLU A 357 3.81 -4.97 9.44
CA GLU A 357 3.67 -4.10 10.61
C GLU A 357 2.77 -2.91 10.30
N SER A 358 2.98 -2.26 9.15
CA SER A 358 2.18 -1.11 8.72
C SER A 358 0.72 -1.48 8.57
N ALA A 359 0.41 -2.62 7.95
CA ALA A 359 -0.96 -3.12 7.79
C ALA A 359 -1.63 -3.36 9.15
N TYR A 360 -0.97 -4.08 10.06
CA TYR A 360 -1.56 -4.42 11.35
C TYR A 360 -1.59 -3.24 12.34
N MET A 361 -0.68 -2.28 12.26
CA MET A 361 -0.78 -1.03 13.03
C MET A 361 -1.96 -0.16 12.57
N SER A 362 -2.45 -0.37 11.35
CA SER A 362 -3.54 0.43 10.77
C SER A 362 -4.94 -0.17 10.90
N GLN A 363 -5.07 -1.46 11.23
CA GLN A 363 -6.38 -2.12 11.38
C GLN A 363 -6.76 -2.29 12.85
N ARG A 364 -8.00 -1.92 13.21
CA ARG A 364 -8.50 -2.00 14.58
C ARG A 364 -8.71 -3.42 15.08
N VAL A 365 -8.97 -4.34 14.15
CA VAL A 365 -9.45 -5.68 14.45
C VAL A 365 -8.72 -6.76 13.66
N ILE A 366 -8.79 -7.97 14.19
CA ILE A 366 -8.39 -9.24 13.57
C ILE A 366 -9.53 -10.24 13.75
N SER A 367 -9.39 -11.50 13.29
CA SER A 367 -10.55 -12.42 13.16
C SER A 367 -11.68 -11.81 12.34
N TRP A 368 -11.32 -11.13 11.25
CA TRP A 368 -12.25 -10.35 10.43
C TRP A 368 -11.93 -10.45 8.93
N MET A 369 -12.47 -9.54 8.13
CA MET A 369 -12.46 -9.63 6.67
C MET A 369 -11.15 -9.18 6.01
N ASN A 370 -10.27 -8.51 6.76
CA ASN A 370 -9.11 -7.82 6.21
C ASN A 370 -8.01 -8.80 5.76
N VAL A 371 -7.39 -8.52 4.62
CA VAL A 371 -6.22 -9.23 4.10
C VAL A 371 -5.12 -8.25 3.68
N ALA A 372 -3.88 -8.63 3.96
CA ALA A 372 -2.69 -7.94 3.46
C ALA A 372 -2.00 -8.83 2.41
N VAL A 373 -1.94 -8.37 1.16
CA VAL A 373 -1.39 -9.14 0.04
C VAL A 373 -0.09 -8.51 -0.39
N GLY A 374 1.02 -9.23 -0.20
CA GLY A 374 2.37 -8.73 -0.41
C GLY A 374 3.38 -9.42 0.51
N ASP A 375 4.65 -9.14 0.27
CA ASP A 375 5.75 -9.63 1.11
C ASP A 375 5.66 -9.01 2.51
N PRO A 376 5.46 -9.81 3.58
CA PRO A 376 5.30 -9.28 4.93
C PRO A 376 6.51 -8.47 5.42
N LEU A 377 7.71 -8.76 4.90
CA LEU A 377 8.97 -8.14 5.32
C LEU A 377 9.34 -6.92 4.49
N TYR A 378 8.55 -6.57 3.46
CA TYR A 378 8.84 -5.45 2.57
C TYR A 378 8.86 -4.09 3.28
N ARG A 379 9.95 -3.33 3.14
CA ARG A 379 10.15 -2.00 3.74
C ARG A 379 10.46 -0.95 2.66
N PRO A 380 9.44 -0.39 1.97
CA PRO A 380 9.64 0.48 0.80
C PRO A 380 10.54 1.69 1.06
N TYR A 381 10.54 2.23 2.29
CA TYR A 381 11.24 3.47 2.62
C TYR A 381 12.41 3.28 3.60
N ALA A 382 12.79 2.05 3.95
CA ALA A 382 13.92 1.81 4.87
C ALA A 382 15.25 2.38 4.34
N ALA A 383 15.46 2.38 3.02
CA ALA A 383 16.66 2.95 2.41
C ALA A 383 16.79 4.47 2.64
N TRP A 384 15.67 5.18 2.83
CA TRP A 384 15.68 6.63 3.06
C TRP A 384 16.24 6.98 4.44
N MET A 385 16.18 6.04 5.37
CA MET A 385 16.63 6.23 6.76
C MET A 385 18.12 5.96 6.97
N GLN A 386 18.80 5.44 5.95
CA GLN A 386 20.23 5.15 6.05
C GLN A 386 21.05 6.45 6.12
N LEU A 387 22.18 6.40 6.85
CA LEU A 387 23.11 7.52 7.02
C LEU A 387 23.50 8.15 5.67
N GLU A 388 23.60 9.48 5.65
CA GLU A 388 23.83 10.29 4.43
C GLU A 388 25.04 9.81 3.59
N ALA A 389 26.13 9.36 4.24
CA ALA A 389 27.34 8.87 3.58
C ALA A 389 27.12 7.63 2.68
N LYS A 390 26.12 6.78 2.96
CA LYS A 390 25.72 5.67 2.08
C LYS A 390 24.82 6.15 0.94
N ARG A 391 24.01 7.18 1.19
CA ARG A 391 23.12 7.77 0.19
C ARG A 391 23.90 8.54 -0.89
N GLU A 392 25.00 9.21 -0.58
CA GLU A 392 25.75 10.05 -1.55
C GLU A 392 26.31 9.31 -2.78
N LYS A 393 26.46 7.98 -2.74
CA LYS A 393 26.98 7.20 -3.87
C LYS A 393 25.94 6.89 -4.97
N ALA A 394 24.66 7.07 -4.71
CA ALA A 394 23.60 6.81 -5.68
C ALA A 394 23.28 8.04 -6.55
N PRO A 395 22.90 7.85 -7.84
CA PRO A 395 22.53 8.96 -8.72
C PRO A 395 21.44 9.83 -8.10
N ARG A 396 21.59 11.15 -8.18
CA ARG A 396 20.58 12.09 -7.70
C ARG A 396 19.45 12.18 -8.73
N THR A 397 18.36 11.46 -8.47
CA THR A 397 17.13 11.53 -9.25
C THR A 397 16.29 12.75 -8.85
N ASP A 398 15.34 13.14 -9.71
CA ASP A 398 14.37 14.20 -9.39
C ASP A 398 13.56 13.90 -8.13
N TRP A 399 13.13 12.65 -7.96
CA TRP A 399 12.41 12.18 -6.77
C TRP A 399 13.20 12.41 -5.49
N ARG A 400 14.46 11.95 -5.50
CA ARG A 400 15.33 12.07 -4.33
C ARG A 400 15.69 13.52 -4.05
N MET A 401 15.93 14.32 -5.09
CA MET A 401 16.17 15.75 -4.92
C MET A 401 15.00 16.42 -4.21
N TYR A 402 13.76 16.10 -4.59
CA TYR A 402 12.59 16.71 -3.95
C TYR A 402 12.44 16.25 -2.51
N HIS A 403 12.54 14.95 -2.24
CA HIS A 403 12.53 14.42 -0.88
C HIS A 403 13.60 15.09 0.01
N ASP A 404 14.87 15.11 -0.43
CA ASP A 404 15.97 15.72 0.32
C ASP A 404 15.72 17.23 0.54
N PHE A 405 15.08 17.93 -0.41
CA PHE A 405 14.67 19.32 -0.26
C PHE A 405 13.59 19.47 0.81
N ALA A 406 12.50 18.71 0.70
CA ALA A 406 11.37 18.79 1.62
C ALA A 406 11.81 18.49 3.06
N SER A 407 12.55 17.40 3.28
CA SER A 407 13.07 17.02 4.60
C SER A 407 13.94 18.11 5.25
N LYS A 408 14.73 18.86 4.47
CA LYS A 408 15.58 19.95 4.98
C LYS A 408 14.82 21.25 5.25
N ASN A 409 13.60 21.38 4.75
CA ASN A 409 12.83 22.62 4.79
C ASN A 409 11.45 22.46 5.49
N THR A 410 11.23 21.36 6.21
CA THR A 410 9.96 21.03 6.90
C THR A 410 9.49 22.08 7.91
N ARG A 411 10.41 22.89 8.47
CA ARG A 411 10.11 23.94 9.47
C ARG A 411 9.84 25.32 8.87
N ARG A 412 9.86 25.46 7.54
CA ARG A 412 9.61 26.75 6.90
C ARG A 412 8.11 27.06 6.90
N GLU A 413 7.80 28.35 7.03
CA GLU A 413 6.47 28.88 6.73
C GLU A 413 6.10 28.58 5.26
N GLN A 414 4.81 28.31 5.01
CA GLN A 414 4.34 27.80 3.72
C GLN A 414 4.75 28.69 2.53
N GLY A 415 4.59 30.01 2.64
CA GLY A 415 4.96 30.94 1.57
C GLY A 415 6.46 30.95 1.25
N ASP A 416 7.31 30.89 2.27
CA ASP A 416 8.77 30.83 2.10
C ASP A 416 9.22 29.46 1.58
N TYR A 417 8.57 28.38 2.02
CA TYR A 417 8.76 27.05 1.46
C TYR A 417 8.47 27.03 -0.04
N LEU A 418 7.29 27.49 -0.48
CA LEU A 418 6.89 27.51 -1.88
C LEU A 418 7.86 28.33 -2.76
N ALA A 419 8.24 29.53 -2.31
CA ALA A 419 9.18 30.38 -3.04
C ALA A 419 10.56 29.71 -3.19
N THR A 420 11.07 29.12 -2.11
CA THR A 420 12.36 28.43 -2.10
C THR A 420 12.33 27.15 -2.92
N ALA A 421 11.24 26.37 -2.81
CA ALA A 421 10.99 25.13 -3.54
C ALA A 421 10.95 25.39 -5.04
N ARG A 422 10.16 26.37 -5.48
CA ARG A 422 10.07 26.77 -6.89
C ARG A 422 11.44 27.14 -7.46
N LYS A 423 12.23 27.92 -6.72
CA LYS A 423 13.58 28.33 -7.13
C LYS A 423 14.52 27.14 -7.26
N ALA A 424 14.50 26.23 -6.29
CA ALA A 424 15.32 25.02 -6.31
C ALA A 424 14.94 24.10 -7.48
N ALA A 425 13.65 23.81 -7.63
CA ALA A 425 13.12 22.96 -8.68
C ALA A 425 13.38 23.52 -10.08
N SER A 426 13.17 24.84 -10.28
CA SER A 426 13.43 25.50 -11.56
C SER A 426 14.90 25.44 -11.98
N ARG A 427 15.83 25.63 -11.02
CA ARG A 427 17.28 25.55 -11.28
C ARG A 427 17.72 24.15 -11.71
N ALA A 428 17.13 23.12 -11.11
CA ALA A 428 17.42 21.74 -11.44
C ALA A 428 16.61 21.19 -12.63
N LYS A 429 15.61 21.95 -13.12
CA LYS A 429 14.60 21.46 -14.07
C LYS A 429 13.85 20.22 -13.57
N ASN A 430 13.57 20.17 -12.27
CA ASN A 430 12.87 19.06 -11.63
C ASN A 430 11.37 19.16 -11.93
N GLY A 431 10.91 18.40 -12.93
CA GLY A 431 9.51 18.37 -13.37
C GLY A 431 8.54 17.95 -12.27
N PRO A 432 8.74 16.79 -11.60
CA PRO A 432 7.82 16.30 -10.58
C PRO A 432 7.63 17.26 -9.42
N MET A 433 8.70 17.95 -8.99
CA MET A 433 8.62 18.94 -7.93
C MET A 433 7.84 20.19 -8.37
N ILE A 434 8.04 20.71 -9.58
CA ILE A 434 7.25 21.84 -10.08
C ILE A 434 5.78 21.45 -10.28
N GLU A 435 5.51 20.24 -10.79
CA GLU A 435 4.15 19.74 -10.98
C GLU A 435 3.41 19.66 -9.64
N ASP A 436 4.00 19.05 -8.61
CA ASP A 436 3.39 18.95 -7.27
C ASP A 436 3.13 20.34 -6.64
N LEU A 437 4.06 21.29 -6.78
CA LEU A 437 3.84 22.67 -6.35
C LEU A 437 2.65 23.31 -7.09
N GLY A 438 2.50 23.05 -8.39
CA GLY A 438 1.37 23.54 -9.19
C GLY A 438 0.04 22.95 -8.75
N LEU A 439 0.01 21.65 -8.44
CA LEU A 439 -1.18 20.96 -7.93
C LEU A 439 -1.56 21.47 -6.52
N SER A 440 -0.59 21.65 -5.63
CA SER A 440 -0.82 22.22 -4.30
C SER A 440 -1.38 23.66 -4.35
N GLU A 441 -0.94 24.47 -5.32
CA GLU A 441 -1.49 25.82 -5.53
C GLU A 441 -2.93 25.77 -6.07
N ARG A 442 -3.26 24.81 -6.95
CA ARG A 442 -4.63 24.61 -7.45
C ARG A 442 -5.56 24.26 -6.29
N GLU A 443 -5.17 23.32 -5.44
CA GLU A 443 -5.94 22.92 -4.26
C GLU A 443 -6.15 24.08 -3.26
N SER A 444 -5.18 25.00 -3.19
CA SER A 444 -5.29 26.21 -2.36
C SER A 444 -6.13 27.34 -3.00
N GLY A 445 -6.68 27.12 -4.21
CA GLY A 445 -7.43 28.12 -4.97
C GLY A 445 -6.57 29.17 -5.68
N ASN A 446 -5.24 29.02 -5.67
CA ASN A 446 -4.28 29.93 -6.30
C ASN A 446 -4.09 29.60 -7.80
N PHE A 447 -5.20 29.60 -8.56
CA PHE A 447 -5.23 29.07 -9.93
C PHE A 447 -4.20 29.73 -10.88
N SER A 448 -3.96 31.04 -10.78
CA SER A 448 -2.96 31.72 -11.61
C SER A 448 -1.54 31.15 -11.42
N SER A 449 -1.18 30.84 -10.17
CA SER A 449 0.10 30.23 -9.82
C SER A 449 0.16 28.77 -10.31
N ALA A 450 -0.90 28.01 -10.07
CA ALA A 450 -1.04 26.63 -10.53
C ALA A 450 -0.86 26.51 -12.05
N ILE A 451 -1.58 27.32 -12.84
CA ILE A 451 -1.52 27.33 -14.31
C ILE A 451 -0.09 27.63 -14.79
N SER A 452 0.61 28.58 -14.15
CA SER A 452 1.99 28.93 -14.49
C SER A 452 2.97 27.79 -14.17
N LEU A 453 2.83 27.17 -13.01
CA LEU A 453 3.69 26.08 -12.57
C LEU A 453 3.48 24.82 -13.42
N LEU A 454 2.24 24.45 -13.74
CA LEU A 454 1.95 23.29 -14.60
C LEU A 454 2.50 23.48 -16.02
N ALA A 455 2.41 24.69 -16.59
CA ALA A 455 3.07 25.01 -17.86
C ALA A 455 4.59 24.91 -17.77
N GLN A 456 5.18 25.31 -16.63
CA GLN A 456 6.61 25.21 -16.38
C GLN A 456 7.05 23.74 -16.24
N ALA A 457 6.34 22.92 -15.47
CA ALA A 457 6.59 21.48 -15.35
C ALA A 457 6.59 20.79 -16.71
N ARG A 458 5.59 21.11 -17.56
CA ARG A 458 5.51 20.61 -18.93
C ARG A 458 6.78 20.87 -19.75
N SER A 459 7.40 22.04 -19.57
CA SER A 459 8.62 22.40 -20.29
C SER A 459 9.86 21.60 -19.85
N PHE A 460 9.78 20.91 -18.71
CA PHE A 460 10.85 20.05 -18.20
C PHE A 460 10.67 18.59 -18.58
N TYR A 461 9.45 18.18 -18.94
CA TYR A 461 9.13 16.81 -19.28
C TYR A 461 9.47 16.45 -20.73
N THR A 462 9.85 15.19 -20.91
CA THR A 462 10.11 14.56 -22.21
C THR A 462 9.24 13.34 -22.47
N LYS A 463 8.77 12.66 -21.41
CA LYS A 463 7.83 11.54 -21.50
C LYS A 463 6.43 12.07 -21.86
N SER A 464 5.77 11.42 -22.81
CA SER A 464 4.43 11.81 -23.28
C SER A 464 3.39 11.84 -22.16
N ASP A 465 3.39 10.87 -21.26
CA ASP A 465 2.39 10.80 -20.18
C ASP A 465 2.54 11.95 -19.18
N ASP A 466 3.76 12.33 -18.80
CA ASP A 466 3.97 13.49 -17.92
C ASP A 466 3.53 14.79 -18.61
N ILE A 467 3.85 14.95 -19.90
CA ILE A 467 3.40 16.09 -20.69
C ILE A 467 1.86 16.13 -20.74
N LEU A 468 1.22 15.02 -21.05
CA LEU A 468 -0.24 14.93 -21.17
C LEU A 468 -0.94 15.14 -19.83
N ARG A 469 -0.39 14.63 -18.72
CA ARG A 469 -0.94 14.89 -17.39
C ARG A 469 -0.90 16.37 -17.07
N THR A 470 0.22 17.06 -17.31
CA THR A 470 0.26 18.52 -17.08
C THR A 470 -0.73 19.29 -17.94
N TYR A 471 -1.09 18.80 -19.13
CA TYR A 471 -2.18 19.37 -19.93
C TYR A 471 -3.56 19.17 -19.29
N VAL A 472 -3.85 17.95 -18.84
CA VAL A 472 -5.12 17.61 -18.16
C VAL A 472 -5.28 18.47 -16.90
N GLU A 473 -4.26 18.49 -16.05
CA GLU A 473 -4.26 19.25 -14.79
C GLU A 473 -4.34 20.76 -15.01
N GLN A 474 -3.63 21.29 -16.00
CA GLN A 474 -3.69 22.72 -16.33
C GLN A 474 -5.06 23.11 -16.90
N ALA A 475 -5.68 22.24 -17.71
CA ALA A 475 -7.02 22.46 -18.20
C ALA A 475 -8.04 22.46 -17.05
N ALA A 476 -7.92 21.54 -16.10
CA ALA A 476 -8.77 21.52 -14.91
C ALA A 476 -8.64 22.80 -14.07
N ALA A 477 -7.41 23.25 -13.78
CA ALA A 477 -7.18 24.53 -13.09
C ALA A 477 -7.80 25.74 -13.83
N LEU A 478 -7.75 25.75 -15.17
CA LEU A 478 -8.39 26.79 -15.97
C LEU A 478 -9.91 26.74 -15.85
N LEU A 479 -10.52 25.55 -15.81
CA LEU A 479 -11.96 25.39 -15.65
C LEU A 479 -12.44 25.84 -14.28
N GLU A 480 -11.73 25.45 -13.21
CA GLU A 480 -12.01 25.87 -11.84
C GLU A 480 -11.88 27.39 -11.64
N SER A 481 -10.94 28.02 -12.35
CA SER A 481 -10.81 29.50 -12.37
C SER A 481 -11.89 30.21 -13.21
N GLY A 482 -12.79 29.47 -13.86
CA GLY A 482 -13.83 29.99 -14.75
C GLY A 482 -13.35 30.35 -16.18
N ASN A 483 -12.08 30.09 -16.52
CA ASN A 483 -11.48 30.45 -17.80
C ASN A 483 -11.68 29.36 -18.88
N LYS A 484 -12.95 29.07 -19.20
CA LYS A 484 -13.34 28.02 -20.16
C LYS A 484 -12.72 28.19 -21.55
N LYS A 485 -12.59 29.43 -22.04
CA LYS A 485 -12.02 29.72 -23.37
C LYS A 485 -10.56 29.29 -23.46
N SER A 486 -9.77 29.57 -22.42
CA SER A 486 -8.36 29.19 -22.40
C SER A 486 -8.18 27.69 -22.17
N ALA A 487 -9.05 27.06 -21.36
CA ALA A 487 -9.08 25.60 -21.23
C ALA A 487 -9.31 24.91 -22.58
N LEU A 488 -10.33 25.37 -23.33
CA LEU A 488 -10.64 24.83 -24.66
C LEU A 488 -9.48 25.03 -25.65
N ALA A 489 -8.85 26.22 -25.65
CA ALA A 489 -7.69 26.49 -26.51
C ALA A 489 -6.50 25.58 -26.17
N LEU A 490 -6.27 25.33 -24.88
CA LEU A 490 -5.22 24.44 -24.40
C LEU A 490 -5.46 23.00 -24.85
N ILE A 491 -6.66 22.46 -24.63
CA ILE A 491 -7.04 21.09 -25.01
C ILE A 491 -6.86 20.86 -26.52
N ARG A 492 -7.30 21.82 -27.35
CA ARG A 492 -7.17 21.76 -28.81
C ARG A 492 -5.72 21.76 -29.33
N SER A 493 -4.75 22.16 -28.51
CA SER A 493 -3.33 22.15 -28.89
C SER A 493 -2.70 20.75 -28.83
N VAL A 494 -3.30 19.82 -28.07
CA VAL A 494 -2.71 18.52 -27.73
C VAL A 494 -2.71 17.47 -28.84
N PRO A 495 -3.73 17.34 -29.72
CA PRO A 495 -3.80 16.26 -30.72
C PRO A 495 -2.61 16.18 -31.71
N ARG A 496 -1.73 17.19 -31.73
CA ARG A 496 -0.50 17.21 -32.55
C ARG A 496 0.71 16.53 -31.89
N LEU A 497 0.65 16.20 -30.60
CA LEU A 497 1.80 15.76 -29.80
C LEU A 497 1.89 14.24 -29.59
N ALA A 498 0.75 13.54 -29.49
CA ALA A 498 0.73 12.10 -29.22
C ALA A 498 -0.60 11.46 -29.71
N PRO A 499 -0.75 11.19 -31.03
CA PRO A 499 -2.02 10.85 -31.67
C PRO A 499 -2.69 9.55 -31.18
N GLU A 500 -1.92 8.65 -30.57
CA GLU A 500 -2.38 7.35 -30.07
C GLU A 500 -2.46 7.26 -28.53
N ALA A 501 -2.22 8.37 -27.81
CA ALA A 501 -2.20 8.33 -26.35
C ALA A 501 -3.61 8.17 -25.76
N PRO A 502 -3.83 7.26 -24.79
CA PRO A 502 -5.12 7.07 -24.11
C PRO A 502 -5.74 8.37 -23.58
N ALA A 503 -4.91 9.29 -23.09
CA ALA A 503 -5.30 10.60 -22.59
C ALA A 503 -6.00 11.50 -23.62
N LEU A 504 -5.83 11.25 -24.92
CA LEU A 504 -6.58 11.99 -25.94
C LEU A 504 -8.08 11.72 -25.87
N THR A 505 -8.49 10.52 -25.46
CA THR A 505 -9.91 10.20 -25.27
C THR A 505 -10.51 11.06 -24.17
N LEU A 506 -9.79 11.19 -23.04
CA LEU A 506 -10.17 12.06 -21.94
C LEU A 506 -10.23 13.53 -22.37
N LEU A 507 -9.19 14.03 -23.03
CA LEU A 507 -9.13 15.42 -23.50
C LEU A 507 -10.23 15.74 -24.54
N ARG A 508 -10.56 14.81 -25.44
CA ARG A 508 -11.68 14.96 -26.38
C ARG A 508 -13.02 15.01 -25.67
N LYS A 509 -13.21 14.20 -24.62
CA LYS A 509 -14.42 14.24 -23.79
C LYS A 509 -14.56 15.59 -23.10
N MET A 510 -13.48 16.10 -22.49
CA MET A 510 -13.46 17.44 -21.90
C MET A 510 -13.79 18.53 -22.95
N GLU A 511 -13.25 18.44 -24.17
CA GLU A 511 -13.59 19.36 -25.25
C GLU A 511 -15.09 19.33 -25.61
N GLN A 512 -15.69 18.13 -25.71
CA GLN A 512 -17.11 17.97 -26.03
C GLN A 512 -18.02 18.53 -24.94
N GLU A 513 -17.67 18.36 -23.66
CA GLU A 513 -18.42 18.91 -22.53
C GLU A 513 -18.36 20.44 -22.49
N LEU A 514 -17.22 21.02 -22.87
CA LEU A 514 -17.05 22.48 -22.92
C LEU A 514 -17.66 23.13 -24.16
N ASN A 515 -17.83 22.36 -25.24
CA ASN A 515 -18.38 22.83 -26.50
C ASN A 515 -19.30 21.75 -27.11
N PRO A 516 -20.50 21.56 -26.56
CA PRO A 516 -21.39 20.49 -26.99
C PRO A 516 -21.80 20.68 -28.45
N PRO A 517 -21.88 19.60 -29.24
CA PRO A 517 -22.39 19.69 -30.60
C PRO A 517 -23.84 20.22 -30.60
N PRO A 518 -24.26 20.94 -31.65
CA PRO A 518 -25.65 21.40 -31.76
C PRO A 518 -26.61 20.21 -31.67
N PRO A 519 -27.80 20.38 -31.03
CA PRO A 519 -28.76 19.30 -30.87
C PRO A 519 -29.14 18.74 -32.24
N ARG A 520 -29.20 17.40 -32.36
CA ARG A 520 -29.68 16.76 -33.60
C ARG A 520 -31.12 17.22 -33.85
N PRO A 521 -31.46 17.67 -35.06
CA PRO A 521 -32.84 18.01 -35.38
C PRO A 521 -33.73 16.78 -35.14
N THR A 522 -34.80 16.97 -34.39
CA THR A 522 -35.83 15.95 -34.21
C THR A 522 -36.40 15.58 -35.58
N PRO A 523 -36.54 14.28 -35.92
CA PRO A 523 -37.24 13.91 -37.14
C PRO A 523 -38.66 14.47 -37.06
N SER A 524 -39.03 15.27 -38.05
CA SER A 524 -40.41 15.76 -38.19
C SER A 524 -41.34 14.56 -38.40
N PRO A 525 -42.54 14.58 -37.78
CA PRO A 525 -43.47 13.45 -37.78
C PRO A 525 -43.95 13.04 -39.17
#